data_AF-A0A358DBS7-F1
#
_entry.id   AF-A0A358DBS7-F1
#
_cell.length_a   1.000
_cell.length_b   1.000
_cell.length_c   1.000
_cell.angle_alpha   90.00
_cell.angle_beta   90.00
_cell.angle_gamma   90.00
#
_symmetry.space_group_name_H-M   'P 1'
#
loop_
_entity.id
_entity.type
_entity.pdbx_description
1 polymer ?
#
loop_
_entity_poly.entity_id
_entity_poly.type
_entity_poly.pdbx_seq_one_letter_code
_entity_poly.pdbx_strand_id
1 'polypeptide(L)'
;FRRAGQARPERPRRWLYTHRGGKWATYYSTDAASIRARFFDHTLRDLDNGWDALPPVRLAVYESGPTPVAVTAESEWPPADLRMRRLFLDGMDGCLGDGPSRVTVQTGFAMNGPGLEWTWRIPEALDVIGPMSLRLHVSARAADDLTLFVGVRKIAEGAVVPFEGSYGFDRAWMSYGWQRVGFRDLDPDLTTDLHPVHTFERRVPIRPGEVIPVDIELREHATRFRAGEELRLVVRGRWVHSRNPVTGSFPAGYVRRRGGTAIIHTGQEHPSSLLLGHRHPTGSPGEPWLEKAP
;
A
#
# COMPACT_ATOMS: atom_id res chain seq x y z
N PHE A 1 15.49 2.32 -7.81
CA PHE A 1 14.14 1.96 -7.34
C PHE A 1 13.18 2.16 -8.49
N ARG A 2 12.76 1.07 -9.12
CA ARG A 2 11.81 1.10 -10.24
C ARG A 2 10.39 1.22 -9.66
N ARG A 3 9.54 2.01 -10.30
CA ARG A 3 8.20 1.51 -10.65
C ARG A 3 8.37 0.81 -12.00
N ALA A 4 7.68 -0.29 -12.18
CA ALA A 4 7.97 -1.34 -13.16
C ALA A 4 8.20 -0.88 -14.62
N GLY A 5 8.89 -1.73 -15.40
CA GLY A 5 8.71 -1.81 -16.86
C GLY A 5 9.69 -1.17 -17.86
N GLN A 6 10.78 -0.50 -17.47
CA GLN A 6 11.76 -0.05 -18.49
C GLN A 6 13.21 -0.40 -18.16
N ALA A 7 13.84 -1.15 -19.07
CA ALA A 7 15.29 -1.23 -19.20
C ALA A 7 15.81 0.07 -19.85
N ARG A 8 16.80 0.70 -19.23
CA ARG A 8 17.56 1.84 -19.77
C ARG A 8 19.03 1.73 -19.31
N PRO A 9 19.99 2.31 -20.06
CA PRO A 9 21.44 2.13 -19.91
C PRO A 9 21.98 2.57 -18.54
N GLU A 10 23.25 2.26 -18.26
CA GLU A 10 23.96 2.44 -16.98
C GLU A 10 23.49 3.70 -16.22
N ARG A 11 22.81 3.48 -15.09
CA ARG A 11 22.31 4.57 -14.25
C ARG A 11 23.35 4.90 -13.17
N PRO A 12 23.50 6.19 -12.81
CA PRO A 12 24.18 6.55 -11.57
C PRO A 12 23.53 5.83 -10.38
N ARG A 13 24.34 5.50 -9.36
CA ARG A 13 23.89 4.87 -8.10
C ARG A 13 22.78 5.72 -7.46
N ARG A 14 21.83 5.06 -6.81
CA ARG A 14 20.62 5.68 -6.23
C ARG A 14 20.44 5.18 -4.82
N TRP A 15 19.97 6.08 -3.95
CA TRP A 15 19.70 5.79 -2.56
C TRP A 15 18.26 6.17 -2.18
N LEU A 16 17.62 5.34 -1.35
CA LEU A 16 16.25 5.49 -0.88
C LEU A 16 16.25 5.54 0.64
N TYR A 17 15.76 6.65 1.18
CA TYR A 17 15.52 6.83 2.60
C TYR A 17 14.02 6.72 2.86
N THR A 18 13.56 5.70 3.59
CA THR A 18 12.15 5.57 3.96
C THR A 18 11.88 6.03 5.40
N HIS A 19 10.70 6.61 5.59
CA HIS A 19 10.19 7.02 6.90
C HIS A 19 8.67 7.10 6.84
N ARG A 20 8.05 7.08 8.02
CA ARG A 20 6.61 7.32 8.18
C ARG A 20 6.29 8.59 8.97
N GLY A 21 7.31 9.28 9.49
CA GLY A 21 7.15 10.55 10.19
C GLY A 21 6.81 11.71 9.25
N GLY A 22 6.44 12.84 9.83
CA GLY A 22 6.02 14.03 9.09
C GLY A 22 7.06 14.52 8.10
N LYS A 23 6.59 14.96 6.93
CA LYS A 23 7.45 15.34 5.81
C LYS A 23 8.52 16.35 6.21
N TRP A 24 8.13 17.48 6.81
CA TRP A 24 9.06 18.53 7.21
C TRP A 24 9.80 18.22 8.51
N ALA A 25 9.13 17.57 9.46
CA ALA A 25 9.75 17.15 10.71
C ALA A 25 10.92 16.18 10.44
N THR A 26 10.70 15.19 9.57
CA THR A 26 11.75 14.26 9.13
C THR A 26 12.79 14.96 8.27
N TYR A 27 12.39 15.82 7.32
CA TYR A 27 13.37 16.51 6.48
C TYR A 27 14.34 17.34 7.34
N TYR A 28 13.86 18.10 8.32
CA TYR A 28 14.71 18.94 9.16
C TYR A 28 15.27 18.24 10.41
N SER A 29 15.07 16.93 10.57
CA SER A 29 15.64 16.20 11.70
C SER A 29 17.17 16.15 11.61
N THR A 30 17.83 16.05 12.76
CA THR A 30 19.29 15.91 12.87
C THR A 30 19.80 14.73 12.04
N ASP A 31 19.13 13.58 12.14
CA ASP A 31 19.52 12.35 11.45
C ASP A 31 19.43 12.50 9.93
N ALA A 32 18.29 12.96 9.42
CA ALA A 32 18.12 13.13 7.98
C ALA A 32 19.02 14.24 7.42
N ALA A 33 19.27 15.30 8.20
CA ALA A 33 20.22 16.34 7.83
C ALA A 33 21.67 15.81 7.76
N SER A 34 22.09 15.01 8.73
CA SER A 34 23.40 14.35 8.75
C SER A 34 23.59 13.42 7.56
N ILE A 35 22.59 12.58 7.26
CA ILE A 35 22.60 11.68 6.09
C ILE A 35 22.71 12.46 4.79
N ARG A 36 21.92 13.53 4.63
CA ARG A 36 22.01 14.38 3.42
C ARG A 36 23.35 15.08 3.30
N ALA A 37 23.93 15.55 4.41
CA ALA A 37 25.26 16.15 4.39
C ALA A 37 26.32 15.14 3.91
N ARG A 38 26.32 13.91 4.44
CA ARG A 38 27.21 12.83 3.98
C ARG A 38 27.02 12.52 2.50
N PHE A 39 25.77 12.45 2.02
CA PHE A 39 25.49 12.26 0.61
C PHE A 39 26.08 13.39 -0.25
N PHE A 40 25.93 14.65 0.15
CA PHE A 40 26.49 15.79 -0.59
C PHE A 40 28.01 15.88 -0.49
N ASP A 41 28.60 15.55 0.66
CA ASP A 41 30.05 15.43 0.81
C ASP A 41 30.63 14.40 -0.18
N HIS A 42 29.96 13.27 -0.35
CA HIS A 42 30.35 12.27 -1.34
C HIS A 42 30.10 12.74 -2.78
N THR A 43 28.90 13.21 -3.10
CA THR A 43 28.47 13.43 -4.50
C THR A 43 28.83 14.79 -5.09
N LEU A 44 29.04 15.82 -4.26
CA LEU A 44 29.32 17.19 -4.70
C LEU A 44 30.75 17.64 -4.37
N ARG A 45 31.43 16.95 -3.44
CA ARG A 45 32.79 17.29 -3.00
C ARG A 45 33.79 16.14 -3.21
N ASP A 46 33.36 15.03 -3.80
CA ASP A 46 34.19 13.85 -4.07
C ASP A 46 34.91 13.31 -2.81
N LEU A 47 34.32 13.49 -1.62
CA LEU A 47 34.90 12.98 -0.38
C LEU A 47 34.64 11.48 -0.25
N ASP A 48 35.71 10.72 0.01
CA ASP A 48 35.61 9.32 0.42
C ASP A 48 35.18 9.23 1.89
N ASN A 49 33.87 9.08 2.11
CA ASN A 49 33.25 8.96 3.43
C ASN A 49 32.52 7.61 3.61
N GLY A 50 32.90 6.60 2.81
CA GLY A 50 32.32 5.27 2.80
C GLY A 50 30.90 5.16 2.22
N TRP A 51 30.34 6.24 1.65
CA TRP A 51 28.96 6.25 1.13
C TRP A 51 28.71 5.18 0.06
N ASP A 52 29.70 4.93 -0.79
CA ASP A 52 29.64 3.93 -1.86
C ASP A 52 29.56 2.47 -1.36
N ALA A 53 29.87 2.22 -0.10
CA ALA A 53 29.71 0.91 0.53
C ALA A 53 28.32 0.71 1.16
N LEU A 54 27.53 1.77 1.31
CA LEU A 54 26.21 1.70 1.94
C LEU A 54 25.20 0.98 1.03
N PRO A 55 24.39 0.04 1.58
CA PRO A 55 23.25 -0.48 0.85
C PRO A 55 22.30 0.66 0.42
N PRO A 56 21.75 0.60 -0.79
CA PRO A 56 21.03 1.71 -1.40
C PRO A 56 19.68 2.01 -0.76
N VAL A 57 19.12 1.14 0.09
CA VAL A 57 17.83 1.39 0.75
C VAL A 57 17.99 1.38 2.25
N ARG A 58 17.60 2.46 2.92
CA ARG A 58 17.34 2.48 4.36
C ARG A 58 15.84 2.32 4.59
N LEU A 59 15.45 1.15 5.08
CA LEU A 59 14.06 0.76 5.30
C LEU A 59 13.68 0.90 6.77
N ALA A 60 12.79 1.84 7.09
CA ALA A 60 12.18 1.97 8.40
C ALA A 60 10.84 1.19 8.46
N VAL A 61 10.75 0.20 9.36
CA VAL A 61 9.55 -0.61 9.62
C VAL A 61 8.85 -0.08 10.87
N TYR A 62 7.53 0.09 10.79
CA TYR A 62 6.73 0.66 11.88
C TYR A 62 5.72 -0.36 12.40
N GLU A 63 5.59 -0.49 13.72
CA GLU A 63 4.53 -1.30 14.34
C GLU A 63 3.31 -0.44 14.71
N SER A 64 3.58 0.72 15.29
CA SER A 64 2.64 1.76 15.70
C SER A 64 3.40 3.06 15.95
N GLY A 65 2.69 4.19 16.07
CA GLY A 65 3.29 5.47 16.45
C GLY A 65 4.34 6.01 15.46
N PRO A 66 5.14 7.00 15.87
CA PRO A 66 6.08 7.70 15.01
C PRO A 66 7.49 7.07 14.96
N THR A 67 7.76 6.08 15.80
CA THR A 67 9.10 5.49 15.96
C THR A 67 9.16 4.15 15.22
N PRO A 68 10.16 3.93 14.34
CA PRO A 68 10.33 2.63 13.71
C PRO A 68 10.75 1.58 14.75
N VAL A 69 10.20 0.37 14.62
CA VAL A 69 10.59 -0.81 15.42
C VAL A 69 11.79 -1.53 14.82
N ALA A 70 12.08 -1.29 13.55
CA ALA A 70 13.29 -1.74 12.88
C ALA A 70 13.74 -0.72 11.83
N VAL A 71 15.05 -0.52 11.72
CA VAL A 71 15.67 0.15 10.57
C VAL A 71 16.67 -0.82 9.96
N THR A 72 16.48 -1.16 8.69
CA THR A 72 17.34 -2.11 7.97
C THR A 72 17.97 -1.45 6.74
N ALA A 73 19.09 -2.00 6.29
CA ALA A 73 19.78 -1.58 5.08
C ALA A 73 19.60 -2.68 4.01
N GLU A 74 18.91 -2.36 2.92
CA GLU A 74 18.52 -3.31 1.88
C GLU A 74 19.23 -3.00 0.55
N SER A 75 19.49 -4.05 -0.23
CA SER A 75 20.12 -3.94 -1.57
C SER A 75 19.17 -3.41 -2.64
N GLU A 76 17.86 -3.53 -2.44
CA GLU A 76 16.84 -3.10 -3.39
C GLU A 76 15.49 -2.80 -2.74
N TRP A 77 14.59 -2.20 -3.52
CA TRP A 77 13.21 -1.92 -3.12
C TRP A 77 12.25 -2.46 -4.18
N PRO A 78 11.22 -3.24 -3.78
CA PRO A 78 11.05 -3.86 -2.45
C PRO A 78 12.20 -4.80 -2.07
N PRO A 79 12.41 -5.17 -0.78
CA PRO A 79 13.45 -6.12 -0.39
C PRO A 79 13.39 -7.45 -1.14
N ALA A 80 14.55 -8.02 -1.47
CA ALA A 80 14.67 -9.26 -2.26
C ALA A 80 14.13 -10.51 -1.54
N ASP A 81 14.09 -10.48 -0.21
CA ASP A 81 13.74 -11.61 0.65
C ASP A 81 12.23 -11.68 0.97
N LEU A 82 11.42 -10.81 0.37
CA LEU A 82 9.97 -10.83 0.56
C LEU A 82 9.35 -12.10 -0.04
N ARG A 83 8.55 -12.79 0.77
CA ARG A 83 7.65 -13.85 0.34
C ARG A 83 6.34 -13.21 -0.12
N MET A 84 5.93 -13.53 -1.33
CA MET A 84 4.66 -13.06 -1.89
C MET A 84 3.51 -13.96 -1.43
N ARG A 85 2.47 -13.38 -0.83
CA ARG A 85 1.25 -14.08 -0.41
C ARG A 85 0.03 -13.47 -1.07
N ARG A 86 -0.77 -14.33 -1.69
CA ARG A 86 -2.08 -13.97 -2.27
C ARG A 86 -3.18 -14.43 -1.33
N LEU A 87 -3.98 -13.48 -0.87
CA LEU A 87 -5.12 -13.71 0.02
C LEU A 87 -6.41 -13.47 -0.76
N PHE A 88 -7.26 -14.48 -0.89
CA PHE A 88 -8.54 -14.41 -1.58
C PHE A 88 -9.63 -13.88 -0.65
N LEU A 89 -10.50 -13.04 -1.20
CA LEU A 89 -11.63 -12.46 -0.48
C LEU A 89 -12.76 -13.49 -0.42
N ASP A 90 -13.29 -13.72 0.78
CA ASP A 90 -14.50 -14.52 1.02
C ASP A 90 -15.72 -13.61 1.26
N GLY A 91 -16.73 -13.71 0.39
CA GLY A 91 -17.95 -12.92 0.49
C GLY A 91 -18.97 -13.41 1.52
N MET A 92 -18.85 -14.65 2.02
CA MET A 92 -19.71 -15.19 3.09
C MET A 92 -19.22 -14.72 4.46
N ASP A 93 -17.95 -14.97 4.76
CA ASP A 93 -17.42 -14.81 6.12
C ASP A 93 -16.69 -13.48 6.33
N GLY A 94 -16.46 -12.71 5.25
CA GLY A 94 -15.70 -11.46 5.33
C GLY A 94 -14.23 -11.69 5.68
N CYS A 95 -13.68 -12.82 5.27
CA CYS A 95 -12.31 -13.24 5.57
C CYS A 95 -11.39 -13.11 4.34
N LEU A 96 -10.08 -13.04 4.62
CA LEU A 96 -9.01 -13.18 3.65
C LEU A 96 -8.28 -14.51 3.90
N GLY A 97 -8.23 -15.40 2.91
CA GLY A 97 -7.67 -16.75 3.05
C GLY A 97 -6.74 -17.17 1.91
N ASP A 98 -6.05 -18.30 2.04
CA ASP A 98 -5.01 -18.75 1.08
C ASP A 98 -5.56 -19.32 -0.24
N GLY A 99 -6.88 -19.51 -0.37
CA GLY A 99 -7.51 -20.01 -1.58
C GLY A 99 -8.90 -19.40 -1.83
N PRO A 100 -9.38 -19.39 -3.08
CA PRO A 100 -10.71 -18.87 -3.40
C PRO A 100 -11.79 -19.75 -2.74
N SER A 101 -12.83 -19.10 -2.22
CA SER A 101 -13.99 -19.78 -1.65
C SER A 101 -14.66 -20.69 -2.68
N ARG A 102 -15.12 -21.87 -2.23
CA ARG A 102 -15.87 -22.80 -3.09
C ARG A 102 -17.25 -22.28 -3.47
N VAL A 103 -17.80 -21.40 -2.63
CA VAL A 103 -19.10 -20.76 -2.85
C VAL A 103 -18.88 -19.45 -3.58
N THR A 104 -19.60 -19.25 -4.70
CA THR A 104 -19.65 -17.97 -5.39
C THR A 104 -20.62 -17.04 -4.66
N VAL A 105 -20.15 -15.85 -4.28
CA VAL A 105 -20.93 -14.84 -3.56
C VAL A 105 -20.86 -13.51 -4.28
N GLN A 106 -21.98 -12.78 -4.24
CA GLN A 106 -22.11 -11.43 -4.76
C GLN A 106 -22.55 -10.50 -3.63
N THR A 107 -21.65 -9.63 -3.19
CA THR A 107 -21.94 -8.71 -2.08
C THR A 107 -21.95 -7.27 -2.59
N GLY A 108 -23.08 -6.59 -2.41
CA GLY A 108 -23.31 -5.24 -2.92
C GLY A 108 -23.24 -4.16 -1.86
N PHE A 109 -22.74 -2.98 -2.22
CA PHE A 109 -22.84 -1.78 -1.38
C PHE A 109 -23.16 -0.54 -2.24
N ALA A 110 -24.01 0.34 -1.70
CA ALA A 110 -24.29 1.62 -2.33
C ALA A 110 -23.01 2.48 -2.37
N MET A 111 -22.77 3.23 -3.45
CA MET A 111 -21.55 4.03 -3.59
C MET A 111 -21.39 5.13 -2.51
N ASN A 112 -22.50 5.56 -1.90
CA ASN A 112 -22.51 6.47 -0.76
C ASN A 112 -22.59 5.75 0.61
N GLY A 113 -22.62 4.42 0.63
CA GLY A 113 -22.77 3.56 1.82
C GLY A 113 -21.45 3.25 2.55
N PRO A 114 -21.50 2.35 3.55
CA PRO A 114 -20.36 2.02 4.40
C PRO A 114 -19.26 1.20 3.71
N GLY A 115 -19.56 0.58 2.56
CA GLY A 115 -18.65 -0.32 1.85
C GLY A 115 -18.64 -1.73 2.43
N LEU A 116 -17.59 -2.49 2.09
CA LEU A 116 -17.34 -3.85 2.55
C LEU A 116 -15.97 -3.95 3.20
N GLU A 117 -15.80 -4.89 4.12
CA GLU A 117 -14.54 -5.14 4.82
C GLU A 117 -14.22 -6.64 4.79
N TRP A 118 -12.93 -6.97 4.63
CA TRP A 118 -12.40 -8.33 4.75
C TRP A 118 -11.22 -8.36 5.70
N THR A 119 -11.12 -9.40 6.51
CA THR A 119 -10.13 -9.50 7.59
C THR A 119 -9.21 -10.70 7.41
N TRP A 120 -7.90 -10.47 7.52
CA TRP A 120 -6.89 -11.50 7.71
C TRP A 120 -6.38 -11.43 9.14
N ARG A 121 -6.62 -12.48 9.93
CA ARG A 121 -6.01 -12.63 11.25
C ARG A 121 -4.60 -13.17 11.08
N ILE A 122 -3.62 -12.42 11.60
CA ILE A 122 -2.20 -12.70 11.43
C ILE A 122 -1.84 -13.95 12.23
N PRO A 123 -1.40 -15.05 11.59
CA PRO A 123 -1.14 -16.31 12.28
C PRO A 123 0.16 -16.27 13.10
N GLU A 124 1.17 -15.58 12.58
CA GLU A 124 2.49 -15.43 13.18
C GLU A 124 3.02 -14.02 12.93
N ALA A 125 3.91 -13.52 13.79
CA ALA A 125 4.48 -12.20 13.62
C ALA A 125 5.22 -12.10 12.27
N LEU A 126 5.01 -10.98 11.57
CA LEU A 126 5.55 -10.74 10.23
C LEU A 126 5.63 -9.24 9.93
N ASP A 127 6.53 -8.87 9.03
CA ASP A 127 6.57 -7.54 8.42
C ASP A 127 5.93 -7.61 7.04
N VAL A 128 4.90 -6.78 6.81
CA VAL A 128 4.31 -6.56 5.47
C VAL A 128 4.95 -5.33 4.87
N ILE A 129 5.62 -5.49 3.73
CA ILE A 129 6.51 -4.48 3.14
C ILE A 129 6.22 -4.34 1.65
N GLY A 130 6.26 -3.10 1.17
CA GLY A 130 6.08 -2.74 -0.23
C GLY A 130 4.66 -2.26 -0.54
N PRO A 131 4.26 -2.24 -1.81
CA PRO A 131 2.89 -2.00 -2.20
C PRO A 131 2.04 -3.25 -1.90
N MET A 132 0.74 -3.14 -2.13
CA MET A 132 -0.11 -4.32 -2.29
C MET A 132 -0.92 -4.17 -3.58
N SER A 133 -1.30 -5.28 -4.18
CA SER A 133 -2.11 -5.29 -5.40
C SER A 133 -3.43 -5.99 -5.11
N LEU A 134 -4.55 -5.27 -5.26
CA LEU A 134 -5.89 -5.81 -5.08
C LEU A 134 -6.54 -6.04 -6.44
N ARG A 135 -6.90 -7.29 -6.72
CA ARG A 135 -7.80 -7.64 -7.84
C ARG A 135 -9.21 -7.83 -7.32
N LEU A 136 -10.16 -7.10 -7.88
CA LEU A 136 -11.60 -7.29 -7.62
C LEU A 136 -12.31 -7.68 -8.92
N HIS A 137 -13.25 -8.60 -8.82
CA HIS A 137 -14.24 -8.85 -9.86
C HIS A 137 -15.50 -8.06 -9.50
N VAL A 138 -15.88 -7.12 -10.35
CA VAL A 138 -16.91 -6.13 -10.02
C VAL A 138 -17.98 -6.05 -11.09
N SER A 139 -19.22 -5.83 -10.67
CA SER A 139 -20.29 -5.36 -11.55
C SER A 139 -21.00 -4.17 -10.91
N ALA A 140 -21.80 -3.46 -11.70
CA ALA A 140 -22.52 -2.27 -11.26
C ALA A 140 -24.03 -2.43 -11.46
N ARG A 141 -24.81 -1.89 -10.51
CA ARG A 141 -26.26 -1.65 -10.67
C ARG A 141 -26.54 -0.16 -10.66
N ALA A 142 -27.40 0.30 -11.57
CA ALA A 142 -27.78 1.71 -11.72
C ALA A 142 -26.58 2.67 -11.85
N ALA A 143 -25.50 2.21 -12.47
CA ALA A 143 -24.30 2.98 -12.81
C ALA A 143 -23.55 2.31 -13.97
N ASP A 144 -22.88 3.11 -14.80
CA ASP A 144 -22.04 2.67 -15.91
C ASP A 144 -20.53 2.82 -15.60
N ASP A 145 -20.20 3.25 -14.38
CA ASP A 145 -18.83 3.43 -13.89
C ASP A 145 -18.83 3.44 -12.34
N LEU A 146 -17.73 3.00 -11.74
CA LEU A 146 -17.53 2.94 -10.30
C LEU A 146 -16.22 3.63 -9.94
N THR A 147 -16.20 4.39 -8.84
CA THR A 147 -14.96 4.91 -8.25
C THR A 147 -14.77 4.24 -6.90
N LEU A 148 -13.84 3.29 -6.86
CA LEU A 148 -13.55 2.48 -5.69
C LEU A 148 -12.39 3.09 -4.93
N PHE A 149 -12.57 3.26 -3.62
CA PHE A 149 -11.54 3.62 -2.67
C PHE A 149 -11.26 2.42 -1.79
N VAL A 150 -9.98 2.10 -1.66
CA VAL A 150 -9.50 0.96 -0.89
C VAL A 150 -8.62 1.50 0.23
N GLY A 151 -8.84 0.98 1.43
CA GLY A 151 -7.97 1.23 2.57
C GLY A 151 -7.60 -0.07 3.26
N VAL A 152 -6.41 -0.12 3.82
CA VAL A 152 -5.96 -1.26 4.64
C VAL A 152 -5.62 -0.76 6.02
N ARG A 153 -6.22 -1.37 7.03
CA ARG A 153 -6.01 -1.06 8.45
C ARG A 153 -5.19 -2.17 9.10
N LYS A 154 -4.36 -1.78 10.05
CA LYS A 154 -3.87 -2.67 11.10
C LYS A 154 -4.82 -2.56 12.29
N ILE A 155 -5.27 -3.69 12.82
CA ILE A 155 -6.07 -3.77 14.05
C ILE A 155 -5.24 -4.49 15.10
N ALA A 156 -5.05 -3.85 16.26
CA ALA A 156 -4.41 -4.44 17.43
C ALA A 156 -5.34 -4.24 18.63
N GLU A 157 -5.51 -5.28 19.45
CA GLU A 157 -6.36 -5.21 20.66
C GLU A 157 -7.78 -4.70 20.37
N GLY A 158 -8.34 -5.05 19.21
CA GLY A 158 -9.68 -4.63 18.78
C GLY A 158 -9.79 -3.19 18.27
N ALA A 159 -8.70 -2.42 18.23
CA ALA A 159 -8.68 -1.03 17.78
C ALA A 159 -7.81 -0.82 16.53
N VAL A 160 -8.16 0.19 15.73
CA VAL A 160 -7.34 0.60 14.57
C VAL A 160 -6.05 1.21 15.07
N VAL A 161 -4.91 0.70 14.62
CA VAL A 161 -3.60 1.31 14.87
C VAL A 161 -3.43 2.50 13.92
N PRO A 162 -3.35 3.73 14.44
CA PRO A 162 -3.19 4.91 13.61
C PRO A 162 -1.71 5.10 13.21
N PHE A 163 -1.53 5.72 12.06
CA PHE A 163 -0.22 6.13 11.55
C PHE A 163 -0.25 7.59 11.11
N GLU A 164 0.93 8.19 11.01
CA GLU A 164 1.06 9.47 10.35
C GLU A 164 0.86 9.32 8.83
N GLY A 165 0.10 10.26 8.26
CA GLY A 165 -0.21 10.35 6.84
C GLY A 165 -0.02 11.75 6.28
N SER A 166 -0.60 12.00 5.11
CA SER A 166 -0.44 13.27 4.40
C SER A 166 -0.91 14.46 5.23
N TYR A 167 -0.21 15.59 5.11
CA TYR A 167 -0.52 16.86 5.80
C TYR A 167 -0.51 16.78 7.34
N GLY A 168 0.27 15.86 7.92
CA GLY A 168 0.33 15.68 9.37
C GLY A 168 -0.91 14.99 9.96
N PHE A 169 -1.70 14.31 9.11
CA PHE A 169 -2.86 13.56 9.55
C PHE A 169 -2.43 12.33 10.35
N ASP A 170 -2.65 12.36 11.66
CA ASP A 170 -2.18 11.37 12.64
C ASP A 170 -3.04 10.09 12.73
N ARG A 171 -4.16 10.04 12.00
CA ARG A 171 -5.12 8.92 11.99
C ARG A 171 -5.12 8.17 10.66
N ALA A 172 -4.01 8.21 9.95
CA ALA A 172 -3.88 7.42 8.73
C ALA A 172 -3.93 5.93 9.05
N TRP A 173 -4.37 5.18 8.06
CA TRP A 173 -4.39 3.73 8.02
C TRP A 173 -3.11 3.28 7.32
N MET A 174 -2.91 1.97 7.29
CA MET A 174 -1.67 1.38 6.81
C MET A 174 -1.36 1.74 5.35
N SER A 175 -2.33 1.58 4.46
CA SER A 175 -2.18 1.86 3.03
C SER A 175 -3.52 2.21 2.39
N TYR A 176 -3.46 2.79 1.19
CA TYR A 176 -4.61 3.22 0.41
C TYR A 176 -4.38 2.99 -1.09
N GLY A 177 -5.47 2.74 -1.80
CA GLY A 177 -5.54 2.83 -3.25
C GLY A 177 -6.90 3.32 -3.69
N TRP A 178 -7.00 3.68 -4.96
CA TRP A 178 -8.28 4.06 -5.56
C TRP A 178 -8.21 3.82 -7.05
N GLN A 179 -9.36 3.46 -7.62
CA GLN A 179 -9.48 3.24 -9.04
C GLN A 179 -10.85 3.63 -9.56
N ARG A 180 -10.88 4.30 -10.70
CA ARG A 180 -12.09 4.46 -11.49
C ARG A 180 -12.16 3.29 -12.47
N VAL A 181 -13.15 2.41 -12.27
CA VAL A 181 -13.26 1.13 -12.99
C VAL A 181 -13.41 1.33 -14.50
N GLY A 182 -13.99 2.44 -14.94
CA GLY A 182 -14.01 2.82 -16.35
C GLY A 182 -12.63 3.00 -16.98
N PHE A 183 -11.57 3.23 -16.21
CA PHE A 183 -10.18 3.43 -16.68
C PHE A 183 -9.27 2.27 -16.21
N ARG A 184 -9.75 1.04 -16.34
CA ARG A 184 -9.10 -0.19 -15.87
C ARG A 184 -8.03 -0.76 -16.81
N ASP A 185 -7.86 -0.21 -18.01
CA ASP A 185 -6.88 -0.72 -18.98
C ASP A 185 -5.45 -0.58 -18.41
N LEU A 186 -4.72 -1.70 -18.40
CA LEU A 186 -3.34 -1.78 -17.89
C LEU A 186 -2.34 -1.58 -19.03
N ASP A 187 -1.19 -0.99 -18.70
CA ASP A 187 -0.03 -0.93 -19.56
C ASP A 187 0.71 -2.29 -19.49
N PRO A 188 0.74 -3.07 -20.58
CA PRO A 188 1.33 -4.42 -20.57
C PRO A 188 2.85 -4.42 -20.39
N ASP A 189 3.54 -3.31 -20.72
CA ASP A 189 4.99 -3.20 -20.60
C ASP A 189 5.40 -2.77 -19.19
N LEU A 190 4.53 -2.05 -18.49
CA LEU A 190 4.80 -1.54 -17.15
C LEU A 190 4.15 -2.34 -16.03
N THR A 191 3.07 -3.08 -16.27
CA THR A 191 2.36 -3.78 -15.20
C THR A 191 3.13 -4.99 -14.69
N THR A 192 3.07 -5.23 -13.38
CA THR A 192 3.44 -6.51 -12.75
C THR A 192 2.32 -6.95 -11.82
N ASP A 193 2.36 -8.21 -11.35
CA ASP A 193 1.38 -8.72 -10.39
C ASP A 193 1.23 -7.83 -9.15
N LEU A 194 2.34 -7.27 -8.67
CA LEU A 194 2.40 -6.44 -7.47
C LEU A 194 2.18 -4.93 -7.77
N HIS A 195 2.44 -4.50 -9.01
CA HIS A 195 2.29 -3.11 -9.44
C HIS A 195 1.41 -3.00 -10.70
N PRO A 196 0.09 -2.90 -10.55
CA PRO A 196 -0.79 -2.63 -11.68
C PRO A 196 -0.61 -1.19 -12.16
N VAL A 197 -0.11 -1.02 -13.38
CA VAL A 197 0.06 0.29 -14.02
C VAL A 197 -1.04 0.50 -15.04
N HIS A 198 -1.86 1.51 -14.83
CA HIS A 198 -3.01 1.81 -15.70
C HIS A 198 -2.63 2.88 -16.73
N THR A 199 -3.13 2.74 -17.96
CA THR A 199 -2.86 3.71 -19.04
C THR A 199 -3.64 5.02 -18.86
N PHE A 200 -4.86 4.91 -18.31
CA PHE A 200 -5.83 6.01 -18.16
C PHE A 200 -6.22 6.71 -19.48
N GLU A 201 -5.98 6.09 -20.63
CA GLU A 201 -6.19 6.72 -21.95
C GLU A 201 -7.66 6.78 -22.38
N ARG A 202 -8.44 5.78 -21.97
CA ARG A 202 -9.84 5.62 -22.41
C ARG A 202 -10.74 5.21 -21.27
N ARG A 203 -11.94 5.77 -21.27
CA ARG A 203 -13.05 5.29 -20.45
C ARG A 203 -13.83 4.19 -21.17
N VAL A 204 -13.93 3.02 -20.57
CA VAL A 204 -14.76 1.90 -21.00
C VAL A 204 -15.90 1.69 -19.99
N PRO A 205 -17.14 2.07 -20.32
CA PRO A 205 -18.29 1.89 -19.43
C PRO A 205 -18.51 0.43 -19.03
N ILE A 206 -19.07 0.20 -17.83
CA ILE A 206 -19.51 -1.11 -17.35
C ILE A 206 -20.88 -1.39 -17.92
N ARG A 207 -21.04 -2.50 -18.66
CA ARG A 207 -22.35 -2.89 -19.19
C ARG A 207 -23.22 -3.51 -18.08
N PRO A 208 -24.56 -3.33 -18.12
CA PRO A 208 -25.45 -3.98 -17.16
C PRO A 208 -25.21 -5.50 -17.13
N GLY A 209 -24.98 -6.05 -15.93
CA GLY A 209 -24.75 -7.48 -15.72
C GLY A 209 -23.32 -7.97 -16.02
N GLU A 210 -22.46 -7.13 -16.60
CA GLU A 210 -21.07 -7.47 -16.90
C GLU A 210 -20.24 -7.53 -15.61
N VAL A 211 -19.51 -8.63 -15.42
CA VAL A 211 -18.52 -8.78 -14.35
C VAL A 211 -17.15 -8.57 -14.95
N ILE A 212 -16.41 -7.58 -14.44
CA ILE A 212 -15.10 -7.21 -14.95
C ILE A 212 -14.04 -7.29 -13.85
N PRO A 213 -12.83 -7.79 -14.14
CA PRO A 213 -11.71 -7.66 -13.23
C PRO A 213 -11.22 -6.21 -13.23
N VAL A 214 -10.82 -5.72 -12.06
CA VAL A 214 -10.13 -4.44 -11.89
C VAL A 214 -9.00 -4.62 -10.88
N ASP A 215 -7.81 -4.17 -11.26
CA ASP A 215 -6.64 -4.14 -10.39
C ASP A 215 -6.50 -2.76 -9.73
N ILE A 216 -6.12 -2.73 -8.46
CA ILE A 216 -6.00 -1.52 -7.65
C ILE A 216 -4.67 -1.59 -6.89
N GLU A 217 -3.73 -0.71 -7.22
CA GLU A 217 -2.49 -0.55 -6.48
C GLU A 217 -2.78 0.12 -5.13
N LEU A 218 -2.29 -0.48 -4.05
CA LEU A 218 -2.26 0.09 -2.71
C LEU A 218 -0.84 0.57 -2.43
N ARG A 219 -0.74 1.80 -1.91
CA ARG A 219 0.53 2.50 -1.70
C ARG A 219 1.53 1.74 -0.82
N GLU A 220 2.79 2.02 -1.10
CA GLU A 220 3.97 1.55 -0.39
C GLU A 220 3.87 1.75 1.13
N HIS A 221 4.24 0.72 1.89
CA HIS A 221 4.39 0.80 3.34
C HIS A 221 5.40 -0.24 3.86
N ALA A 222 5.75 -0.15 5.15
CA ALA A 222 6.48 -1.17 5.87
C ALA A 222 5.92 -1.25 7.28
N THR A 223 5.16 -2.31 7.56
CA THR A 223 4.37 -2.42 8.79
C THR A 223 4.59 -3.78 9.46
N ARG A 224 4.95 -3.75 10.74
CA ARG A 224 5.06 -4.94 11.57
C ARG A 224 3.70 -5.34 12.13
N PHE A 225 3.41 -6.63 12.08
CA PHE A 225 2.29 -7.27 12.75
C PHE A 225 2.79 -8.30 13.77
N ARG A 226 2.07 -8.39 14.89
CA ARG A 226 2.18 -9.47 15.88
C ARG A 226 1.16 -10.57 15.55
N ALA A 227 1.43 -11.78 16.04
CA ALA A 227 0.45 -12.86 15.97
C ALA A 227 -0.86 -12.44 16.66
N GLY A 228 -1.99 -12.73 16.01
CA GLY A 228 -3.33 -12.41 16.50
C GLY A 228 -3.83 -11.00 16.19
N GLU A 229 -2.98 -10.08 15.71
CA GLU A 229 -3.43 -8.81 15.11
C GLU A 229 -4.14 -9.06 13.78
N GLU A 230 -4.77 -8.02 13.21
CA GLU A 230 -5.53 -8.16 11.97
C GLU A 230 -5.10 -7.15 10.91
N LEU A 231 -4.99 -7.63 9.67
CA LEU A 231 -5.02 -6.79 8.48
C LEU A 231 -6.46 -6.73 7.99
N ARG A 232 -7.04 -5.53 7.94
CA ARG A 232 -8.42 -5.32 7.46
C ARG A 232 -8.45 -4.51 6.17
N LEU A 233 -8.87 -5.15 5.09
CA LEU A 233 -9.13 -4.55 3.79
C LEU A 233 -10.52 -3.91 3.79
N VAL A 234 -10.64 -2.69 3.29
CA VAL A 234 -11.89 -1.93 3.23
C VAL A 234 -12.09 -1.40 1.82
N VAL A 235 -13.24 -1.68 1.20
CA VAL A 235 -13.61 -1.20 -0.15
C VAL A 235 -14.86 -0.33 -0.06
N ARG A 236 -14.79 0.92 -0.56
CA ARG A 236 -15.86 1.93 -0.45
C ARG A 236 -16.02 2.72 -1.75
N GLY A 237 -17.20 3.32 -1.95
CA GLY A 237 -17.46 4.26 -3.05
C GLY A 237 -17.10 5.72 -2.73
N ARG A 238 -16.51 5.96 -1.56
CA ARG A 238 -16.07 7.27 -1.08
C ARG A 238 -14.73 7.15 -0.38
N TRP A 239 -14.01 8.27 -0.26
CA TRP A 239 -12.79 8.33 0.52
C TRP A 239 -13.01 7.75 1.92
N VAL A 240 -12.01 6.98 2.35
CA VAL A 240 -12.14 6.11 3.52
C VAL A 240 -12.23 6.87 4.84
N HIS A 241 -11.68 8.09 4.88
CA HIS A 241 -11.79 9.01 6.02
C HIS A 241 -12.96 9.98 5.86
N SER A 242 -13.58 10.31 6.98
CA SER A 242 -14.62 11.33 7.02
C SER A 242 -14.02 12.72 6.74
N ARG A 243 -14.84 13.59 6.15
CA ARG A 243 -14.52 15.00 5.97
C ARG A 243 -14.93 15.74 7.24
N ASN A 244 -14.09 15.66 8.25
CA ASN A 244 -14.27 16.32 9.55
C ASN A 244 -13.10 17.32 9.76
N PRO A 245 -13.36 18.58 10.13
CA PRO A 245 -12.31 19.59 10.28
C PRO A 245 -11.38 19.36 11.48
N VAL A 246 -11.79 18.52 12.43
CA VAL A 246 -11.02 18.18 13.64
C VAL A 246 -10.35 16.82 13.52
N THR A 247 -11.05 15.82 12.99
CA THR A 247 -10.62 14.40 13.00
C THR A 247 -10.44 13.79 11.62
N GLY A 248 -10.76 14.53 10.56
CA GLY A 248 -10.72 14.06 9.19
C GLY A 248 -9.39 14.35 8.50
N SER A 249 -9.17 13.67 7.37
CA SER A 249 -8.06 13.99 6.49
C SER A 249 -8.38 15.26 5.71
N PHE A 250 -7.70 16.36 6.04
CA PHE A 250 -7.84 17.67 5.41
C PHE A 250 -6.46 18.14 4.90
N PRO A 251 -6.34 18.94 3.82
CA PRO A 251 -7.38 19.58 3.01
C PRO A 251 -7.91 18.75 1.83
N ALA A 252 -7.40 17.53 1.61
CA ALA A 252 -7.76 16.75 0.43
C ALA A 252 -9.20 16.20 0.47
N GLY A 253 -9.93 16.34 -0.64
CA GLY A 253 -11.27 15.77 -0.80
C GLY A 253 -11.46 15.22 -2.21
N TYR A 254 -12.15 14.09 -2.32
CA TYR A 254 -12.43 13.45 -3.60
C TYR A 254 -13.87 13.72 -4.06
N VAL A 255 -14.06 13.82 -5.37
CA VAL A 255 -15.39 14.00 -5.98
C VAL A 255 -16.28 12.81 -5.63
N ARG A 256 -17.43 13.08 -5.03
CA ARG A 256 -18.44 12.06 -4.72
C ARG A 256 -19.38 11.91 -5.91
N ARG A 257 -19.52 10.69 -6.44
CA ARG A 257 -20.65 10.38 -7.33
C ARG A 257 -21.88 10.00 -6.50
N ARG A 258 -23.05 10.43 -6.98
CA ARG A 258 -24.34 10.07 -6.38
C ARG A 258 -24.91 8.87 -7.13
N GLY A 259 -25.52 7.94 -6.40
CA GLY A 259 -26.16 6.77 -6.96
C GLY A 259 -25.20 5.63 -7.32
N GLY A 260 -25.77 4.53 -7.77
CA GLY A 260 -25.06 3.30 -8.11
C GLY A 260 -24.80 2.39 -6.92
N THR A 261 -24.73 1.10 -7.22
CA THR A 261 -24.32 0.04 -6.29
C THR A 261 -23.17 -0.73 -6.94
N ALA A 262 -22.04 -0.81 -6.24
CA ALA A 262 -20.97 -1.71 -6.61
C ALA A 262 -21.29 -3.11 -6.07
N ILE A 263 -21.03 -4.13 -6.88
CA ILE A 263 -21.16 -5.54 -6.49
C ILE A 263 -19.78 -6.16 -6.62
N ILE A 264 -19.30 -6.75 -5.52
CA ILE A 264 -18.04 -7.50 -5.49
C ILE A 264 -18.38 -8.99 -5.61
N HIS A 265 -17.74 -9.65 -6.57
CA HIS A 265 -17.88 -11.08 -6.82
C HIS A 265 -16.68 -11.81 -6.22
N THR A 266 -16.94 -12.86 -5.48
CA THR A 266 -15.93 -13.73 -4.87
C THR A 266 -16.26 -15.19 -5.14
N GLY A 267 -15.25 -16.04 -5.27
CA GLY A 267 -15.41 -17.48 -5.51
C GLY A 267 -14.38 -17.98 -6.53
N GLN A 268 -14.47 -19.25 -6.91
CA GLN A 268 -13.55 -19.85 -7.88
C GLN A 268 -13.63 -19.19 -9.28
N GLU A 269 -14.83 -18.84 -9.73
CA GLU A 269 -15.06 -18.15 -11.02
C GLU A 269 -14.61 -16.68 -10.98
N HIS A 270 -14.61 -16.09 -9.79
CA HIS A 270 -14.32 -14.67 -9.56
C HIS A 270 -13.29 -14.52 -8.43
N PRO A 271 -12.03 -14.89 -8.65
CA PRO A 271 -11.00 -14.99 -7.60
C PRO A 271 -10.45 -13.60 -7.20
N SER A 272 -11.31 -12.75 -6.64
CA SER A 272 -10.91 -11.48 -6.04
C SER A 272 -9.89 -11.73 -4.94
N SER A 273 -8.73 -11.05 -4.99
CA SER A 273 -7.60 -11.32 -4.11
C SER A 273 -6.72 -10.11 -3.85
N LEU A 274 -6.06 -10.09 -2.69
CA LEU A 274 -5.03 -9.15 -2.27
C LEU A 274 -3.66 -9.85 -2.31
N LEU A 275 -2.73 -9.32 -3.10
CA LEU A 275 -1.34 -9.75 -3.14
C LEU A 275 -0.48 -8.79 -2.30
N LEU A 276 0.34 -9.34 -1.41
CA LEU A 276 1.26 -8.59 -0.56
C LEU A 276 2.61 -9.31 -0.43
N GLY A 277 3.67 -8.54 -0.17
CA GLY A 277 4.99 -9.06 0.20
C GLY A 277 5.17 -9.05 1.71
N HIS A 278 5.71 -10.14 2.26
CA HIS A 278 5.99 -10.23 3.69
C HIS A 278 7.26 -11.02 4.01
N ARG A 279 7.82 -10.80 5.19
CA ARG A 279 8.92 -11.60 5.75
C ARG A 279 8.77 -11.76 7.26
N HIS A 280 9.57 -12.62 7.88
CA HIS A 280 9.65 -12.67 9.33
C HIS A 280 10.21 -11.35 9.89
N PRO A 281 9.82 -10.93 11.10
CA PRO A 281 10.28 -9.68 11.69
C PRO A 281 11.80 -9.63 11.79
N THR A 282 12.40 -8.58 11.23
CA THR A 282 13.85 -8.33 11.35
C THR A 282 14.15 -7.41 12.53
N GLY A 283 15.25 -7.65 13.25
CA GLY A 283 15.75 -6.70 14.25
C GLY A 283 16.32 -5.42 13.61
N SER A 284 16.82 -4.50 14.45
CA SER A 284 17.65 -3.37 14.02
C SER A 284 19.12 -3.76 14.16
N PRO A 285 19.82 -4.16 13.09
CA PRO A 285 21.24 -4.55 13.17
C PRO A 285 22.21 -3.37 13.36
N GLY A 286 21.71 -2.14 13.49
CA GLY A 286 22.48 -0.90 13.48
C GLY A 286 21.95 0.06 12.41
N GLU A 287 22.48 1.27 12.35
CA GLU A 287 22.06 2.27 11.35
C GLU A 287 23.28 2.81 10.58
N PRO A 288 23.78 2.05 9.58
CA PRO A 288 25.02 2.38 8.86
C PRO A 288 25.01 3.76 8.18
N TRP A 289 23.81 4.25 7.86
CA TRP A 289 23.61 5.56 7.26
C TRP A 289 23.88 6.71 8.25
N LEU A 290 23.77 6.47 9.55
CA LEU A 290 24.11 7.42 10.62
C LEU A 290 25.50 7.23 11.19
N GLU A 291 26.09 6.06 11.04
CA GLU A 291 27.45 5.77 11.47
C GLU A 291 28.44 6.65 10.68
N LYS A 292 29.19 7.51 11.38
CA LYS A 292 30.33 8.21 10.78
C LYS A 292 31.37 7.16 10.39
N ALA A 293 31.95 7.30 9.20
CA ALA A 293 33.13 6.51 8.86
C ALA A 293 34.22 6.77 9.93
N PRO A 294 34.98 5.75 10.33
CA PRO A 294 36.11 5.89 11.25
C PRO A 294 37.15 6.89 10.73
#